data_AF-A0A5Q6PEU5-F1
#
_entry.id   AF-A0A5Q6PEU5-F1
#
_cell.length_a   1.000
_cell.length_b   1.000
_cell.length_c   1.000
_cell.angle_alpha   90.00
_cell.angle_beta   90.00
_cell.angle_gamma   90.00
#
_symmetry.space_group_name_H-M   'P 1'
#
loop_
_entity.id
_entity.type
_entity.pdbx_description
1 polymer ?
#
loop_
_entity_poly.entity_id
_entity_poly.type
_entity_poly.pdbx_seq_one_letter_code
_entity_poly.pdbx_strand_id
1 'polypeptide(L)'
;MKISKLTILLGLFAFNSVAEDAYIIRIPHEVTLGTWAYEPPEYSEWRNFSNPYNCTDWTPEADRVEIGTEFEQEQTCSYDAERTVSQYKVNSLSGQRVLDKEELDSDTIQKTERRNQVGTMVSRNMCIDILNRGESRGNKEYVVDPDGSGPLPSRSAYCDMTGGGWTLYDAFGTKLVATGSANPLAYNYRGINSTETLNRAGYSYSLTHINTTEYNVSDYYMQFFYTNTPYGYIQKTLPSWVDGVRVSTTNQWYGGVSHTTVGGNTISNPGYAQHKYLYFSGTGHLKLLETGIYWVDSVWVK
;
A
#
# COMPACT_ATOMS: atom_id res chain seq x y z
N MET A 1 -75.51 27.61 2.40
CA MET A 1 -76.82 28.26 2.58
C MET A 1 -77.81 27.59 1.64
N LYS A 2 -78.87 26.99 2.22
CA LYS A 2 -80.18 26.62 1.63
C LYS A 2 -80.21 26.02 0.22
N ILE A 3 -80.58 24.73 0.16
CA ILE A 3 -81.35 24.15 -0.94
C ILE A 3 -82.60 25.02 -1.12
N SER A 4 -82.62 25.84 -2.17
CA SER A 4 -83.77 26.66 -2.55
C SER A 4 -84.50 25.95 -3.68
N LYS A 5 -85.57 25.23 -3.34
CA LYS A 5 -86.60 24.78 -4.27
C LYS A 5 -87.12 26.00 -5.03
N LEU A 6 -86.91 26.05 -6.35
CA LEU A 6 -87.60 27.00 -7.21
C LEU A 6 -88.88 26.33 -7.70
N THR A 7 -89.97 26.68 -7.04
CA THR A 7 -91.35 26.35 -7.40
C THR A 7 -91.72 27.08 -8.69
N ILE A 8 -91.96 26.35 -9.78
CA ILE A 8 -92.60 26.91 -10.98
C ILE A 8 -94.11 26.65 -10.86
N LEU A 9 -94.85 27.75 -10.75
CA LEU A 9 -96.29 27.83 -10.60
C LEU A 9 -96.96 27.43 -11.93
N LEU A 10 -97.55 26.24 -11.99
CA LEU A 10 -98.41 25.84 -13.12
C LEU A 10 -99.76 26.56 -13.01
N GLY A 11 -99.98 27.54 -13.89
CA GLY A 11 -101.27 28.20 -14.07
C GLY A 11 -102.24 27.29 -14.84
N LEU A 12 -103.31 26.93 -14.15
CA LEU A 12 -104.44 26.12 -14.61
C LEU A 12 -105.21 26.83 -15.75
N PHE A 13 -105.32 26.22 -16.92
CA PHE A 13 -106.36 26.54 -17.91
C PHE A 13 -107.11 25.26 -18.29
N ALA A 14 -108.43 25.39 -18.32
CA ALA A 14 -109.40 24.30 -18.37
C ALA A 14 -109.29 23.45 -19.65
N PHE A 15 -109.44 22.14 -19.45
CA PHE A 15 -109.47 21.12 -20.48
C PHE A 15 -110.69 21.28 -21.40
N ASN A 16 -110.44 21.35 -22.71
CA ASN A 16 -111.35 20.83 -23.73
C ASN A 16 -110.55 19.80 -24.54
N SER A 17 -111.14 18.62 -24.70
CA SER A 17 -110.52 17.39 -25.19
C SER A 17 -110.11 17.46 -26.66
N VAL A 18 -108.80 17.51 -26.95
CA VAL A 18 -108.18 16.96 -28.18
C VAL A 18 -106.68 16.70 -27.90
N ALA A 19 -106.20 15.48 -28.19
CA ALA A 19 -104.80 15.01 -28.31
C ALA A 19 -103.81 15.27 -27.15
N GLU A 20 -103.26 14.20 -26.57
CA GLU A 20 -102.01 14.23 -25.79
C GLU A 20 -100.84 14.54 -26.73
N ASP A 21 -100.60 15.82 -27.00
CA ASP A 21 -99.36 16.24 -27.67
C ASP A 21 -98.24 16.29 -26.63
N ALA A 22 -97.45 15.22 -26.56
CA ALA A 22 -96.22 15.19 -25.81
C ALA A 22 -95.21 16.18 -26.40
N TYR A 23 -95.01 17.32 -25.73
CA TYR A 23 -93.98 18.30 -26.12
C TYR A 23 -92.60 17.78 -25.71
N ILE A 24 -91.80 17.34 -26.69
CA ILE A 24 -90.37 17.05 -26.48
C ILE A 24 -89.60 18.36 -26.56
N ILE A 25 -89.20 18.92 -25.42
CA ILE A 25 -88.23 20.02 -25.37
C ILE A 25 -86.83 19.42 -25.60
N ARG A 26 -86.26 19.60 -26.80
CA ARG A 26 -84.84 19.31 -27.06
C ARG A 26 -84.06 20.60 -26.86
N ILE A 27 -83.31 20.70 -25.76
CA ILE A 27 -82.32 21.78 -25.58
C ILE A 27 -81.04 21.31 -26.27
N PRO A 28 -80.59 21.93 -27.37
CA PRO A 28 -79.24 21.67 -27.87
C PRO A 28 -78.25 22.23 -26.85
N HIS A 29 -77.46 21.37 -26.23
CA HIS A 29 -76.27 21.80 -25.50
C HIS A 29 -75.06 21.56 -26.39
N GLU A 30 -74.34 22.62 -26.71
CA GLU A 30 -73.03 22.47 -27.33
C GLU A 30 -72.03 22.14 -26.22
N VAL A 31 -71.57 20.89 -26.18
CA VAL A 31 -70.40 20.53 -25.38
C VAL A 31 -69.17 21.03 -26.13
N THR A 32 -68.59 22.12 -25.67
CA THR A 32 -67.22 22.46 -26.02
C THR A 32 -66.30 21.49 -25.28
N LEU A 33 -65.84 20.45 -25.98
CA LEU A 33 -64.83 19.53 -25.46
C LEU A 33 -63.45 20.19 -25.62
N GLY A 34 -62.67 20.22 -24.54
CA GLY A 34 -61.31 20.76 -24.61
C GLY A 34 -60.40 19.84 -25.39
N THR A 35 -59.39 20.42 -26.03
CA THR A 35 -58.32 19.67 -26.69
C THR A 35 -57.34 19.12 -25.66
N TRP A 36 -56.84 17.91 -25.89
CA TRP A 36 -55.77 17.33 -25.09
C TRP A 36 -54.42 17.68 -25.70
N ALA A 37 -53.50 18.17 -24.88
CA ALA A 37 -52.12 18.45 -25.26
C ALA A 37 -51.15 17.67 -24.35
N TYR A 38 -50.02 17.24 -24.91
CA TYR A 38 -48.97 16.55 -24.15
C TYR A 38 -48.06 17.55 -23.44
N GLU A 39 -47.70 17.23 -22.20
CA GLU A 39 -46.65 17.93 -21.45
C GLU A 39 -45.28 17.27 -21.73
N PRO A 40 -44.14 17.91 -21.39
CA PRO A 40 -42.86 17.20 -21.35
C PRO A 40 -42.92 15.98 -20.43
N PRO A 41 -42.26 14.86 -20.77
CA PRO A 41 -42.25 13.66 -19.94
C PRO A 41 -41.50 13.91 -18.62
N GLU A 42 -41.97 13.28 -17.55
CA GLU A 42 -41.31 13.26 -16.25
C GLU A 42 -40.51 11.96 -16.10
N TYR A 43 -39.31 12.07 -15.52
CA TYR A 43 -38.38 10.95 -15.36
C TYR A 43 -38.18 10.64 -13.88
N SER A 44 -38.26 9.35 -13.52
CA SER A 44 -37.81 8.89 -12.22
C SER A 44 -36.27 8.92 -12.12
N GLU A 45 -35.77 8.79 -10.90
CA GLU A 45 -34.38 8.43 -10.67
C GLU A 45 -34.05 7.08 -11.32
N TRP A 46 -32.81 6.92 -11.77
CA TRP A 46 -32.29 5.66 -12.27
C TRP A 46 -32.19 4.64 -11.14
N ARG A 47 -32.63 3.41 -11.42
CA ARG A 47 -32.54 2.26 -10.52
C ARG A 47 -31.74 1.15 -11.19
N ASN A 48 -30.69 0.69 -10.52
CA ASN A 48 -29.87 -0.42 -11.00
C ASN A 48 -30.70 -1.72 -10.97
N PHE A 49 -30.65 -2.50 -12.04
CA PHE A 49 -31.25 -3.84 -12.07
C PHE A 49 -30.25 -4.94 -12.45
N SER A 50 -29.01 -4.59 -12.82
CA SER A 50 -27.90 -5.53 -12.93
C SER A 50 -26.99 -5.50 -11.69
N ASN A 51 -26.18 -6.55 -11.55
CA ASN A 51 -24.96 -6.50 -10.74
C ASN A 51 -23.92 -5.56 -11.40
N PRO A 52 -22.96 -5.01 -10.63
CA PRO A 52 -21.87 -4.21 -11.20
C PRO A 52 -21.02 -5.03 -12.17
N TYR A 53 -20.58 -4.42 -13.25
CA TYR A 53 -19.67 -5.01 -14.24
C TYR A 53 -18.71 -3.95 -14.81
N ASN A 54 -17.67 -4.39 -15.53
CA ASN A 54 -16.63 -3.52 -16.11
C ASN A 54 -16.06 -2.50 -15.09
N CYS A 55 -15.80 -2.96 -13.87
CA CYS A 55 -15.26 -2.12 -12.82
C CYS A 55 -13.79 -1.78 -13.07
N THR A 56 -13.39 -0.54 -12.76
CA THR A 56 -11.97 -0.19 -12.61
C THR A 56 -11.36 -0.94 -11.44
N ASP A 57 -10.04 -1.00 -11.38
CA ASP A 57 -9.34 -1.45 -10.18
C ASP A 57 -9.63 -0.52 -9.00
N TRP A 58 -9.60 -1.08 -7.79
CA TRP A 58 -9.71 -0.31 -6.55
C TRP A 58 -8.47 0.55 -6.34
N THR A 59 -8.66 1.86 -6.16
CA THR A 59 -7.59 2.82 -5.97
C THR A 59 -7.78 3.66 -4.69
N PRO A 60 -6.71 3.96 -3.92
CA PRO A 60 -5.33 3.51 -4.12
C PRO A 60 -5.15 2.03 -3.80
N GLU A 61 -4.17 1.35 -4.41
CA GLU A 61 -3.85 -0.05 -4.10
C GLU A 61 -3.35 -0.17 -2.65
N ALA A 62 -3.69 -1.25 -1.94
CA ALA A 62 -3.32 -1.42 -0.54
C ALA A 62 -1.80 -1.47 -0.33
N ASP A 63 -1.04 -1.99 -1.29
CA ASP A 63 0.42 -2.06 -1.27
C ASP A 63 1.11 -0.72 -1.55
N ARG A 64 0.34 0.35 -1.78
CA ARG A 64 0.83 1.74 -1.85
C ARG A 64 0.50 2.56 -0.61
N VAL A 65 -0.26 2.01 0.32
CA VAL A 65 -0.64 2.66 1.57
C VAL A 65 0.08 1.98 2.73
N GLU A 66 0.68 2.77 3.63
CA GLU A 66 1.50 2.26 4.74
C GLU A 66 0.75 1.22 5.58
N ILE A 67 1.45 0.15 5.94
CA ILE A 67 0.89 -0.97 6.67
C ILE A 67 0.18 -0.53 7.95
N GLY A 68 -1.06 -1.00 8.15
CA GLY A 68 -1.86 -0.64 9.32
C GLY A 68 -2.58 0.70 9.23
N THR A 69 -2.35 1.50 8.18
CA THR A 69 -3.11 2.73 7.93
C THR A 69 -4.47 2.40 7.35
N GLU A 70 -5.55 2.81 8.01
CA GLU A 70 -6.91 2.73 7.46
C GLU A 70 -7.10 3.79 6.36
N PHE A 71 -7.66 3.37 5.22
CA PHE A 71 -7.94 4.25 4.10
C PHE A 71 -9.17 3.78 3.32
N GLU A 72 -9.75 4.67 2.52
CA GLU A 72 -10.88 4.34 1.63
C GLU A 72 -10.37 4.10 0.21
N GLN A 73 -10.84 3.03 -0.41
CA GLN A 73 -10.64 2.74 -1.83
C GLN A 73 -11.89 3.10 -2.62
N GLU A 74 -11.69 3.58 -3.84
CA GLU A 74 -12.75 3.81 -4.81
C GLU A 74 -12.57 2.91 -6.04
N GLN A 75 -13.69 2.43 -6.60
CA GLN A 75 -13.74 1.86 -7.95
C GLN A 75 -14.95 2.42 -8.68
N THR A 76 -14.89 2.49 -10.00
CA THR A 76 -16.04 2.88 -10.83
C THR A 76 -16.52 1.67 -11.61
N CYS A 77 -17.81 1.33 -11.47
CA CYS A 77 -18.45 0.21 -12.13
C CYS A 77 -19.57 0.67 -13.05
N SER A 78 -19.79 -0.09 -14.12
CA SER A 78 -20.97 0.03 -14.97
C SER A 78 -22.13 -0.81 -14.40
N TYR A 79 -23.33 -0.30 -14.60
CA TYR A 79 -24.59 -0.94 -14.23
C TYR A 79 -25.59 -0.76 -15.35
N ASP A 80 -26.39 -1.80 -15.62
CA ASP A 80 -27.63 -1.61 -16.36
C ASP A 80 -28.68 -1.08 -15.38
N ALA A 81 -29.19 0.10 -15.70
CA ALA A 81 -30.17 0.80 -14.90
C ALA A 81 -31.43 1.06 -15.73
N GLU A 82 -32.56 1.16 -15.03
CA GLU A 82 -33.85 1.50 -15.61
C GLU A 82 -34.45 2.71 -14.88
N ARG A 83 -35.24 3.51 -15.59
CA ARG A 83 -36.07 4.56 -15.01
C ARG A 83 -37.45 4.54 -15.64
N THR A 84 -38.44 5.06 -14.92
CA THR A 84 -39.80 5.21 -15.43
C THR A 84 -39.94 6.57 -16.11
N VAL A 85 -40.44 6.56 -17.34
CA VAL A 85 -40.80 7.75 -18.11
C VAL A 85 -42.31 7.89 -18.10
N SER A 86 -42.80 8.96 -17.45
CA SER A 86 -44.23 9.23 -17.32
C SER A 86 -44.66 10.34 -18.27
N GLN A 87 -45.54 10.01 -19.21
CA GLN A 87 -46.10 10.97 -20.17
C GLN A 87 -47.51 11.37 -19.74
N TYR A 88 -47.74 12.67 -19.61
CA TYR A 88 -49.04 13.23 -19.22
C TYR A 88 -49.68 14.02 -20.35
N LYS A 89 -51.01 14.09 -20.32
CA LYS A 89 -51.82 14.99 -21.14
C LYS A 89 -52.72 15.86 -20.29
N VAL A 90 -52.91 17.10 -20.72
CA VAL A 90 -53.73 18.11 -20.05
C VAL A 90 -54.84 18.58 -20.98
N ASN A 91 -56.06 18.69 -20.42
CA ASN A 91 -57.19 19.22 -21.15
C ASN A 91 -57.19 20.76 -21.12
N SER A 92 -57.27 21.39 -22.30
CA SER A 92 -57.19 22.84 -22.45
C SER A 92 -58.37 23.62 -21.86
N LEU A 93 -59.52 22.98 -21.63
CA LEU A 93 -60.71 23.63 -21.05
C LEU A 93 -60.90 23.30 -19.56
N SER A 94 -60.69 22.05 -19.14
CA SER A 94 -60.91 21.63 -17.74
C SER A 94 -59.67 21.74 -16.86
N GLY A 95 -58.47 21.87 -17.43
CA GLY A 95 -57.20 21.79 -16.70
C GLY A 95 -56.91 20.41 -16.12
N GLN A 96 -57.72 19.39 -16.46
CA GLN A 96 -57.53 18.03 -15.97
C GLN A 96 -56.23 17.46 -16.53
N ARG A 97 -55.34 17.03 -15.63
CA ARG A 97 -54.11 16.31 -15.95
C ARG A 97 -54.31 14.82 -15.73
N VAL A 98 -53.99 14.01 -16.72
CA VAL A 98 -54.07 12.55 -16.62
C VAL A 98 -52.78 11.92 -17.12
N LEU A 99 -52.36 10.85 -16.44
CA LEU A 99 -51.29 9.98 -16.92
C LEU A 99 -51.78 9.29 -18.20
N ASP A 100 -51.02 9.44 -19.27
CA ASP A 100 -51.33 8.82 -20.55
C ASP A 100 -50.57 7.49 -20.70
N LYS A 101 -49.28 7.49 -20.36
CA LYS A 101 -48.40 6.36 -20.59
C LYS A 101 -47.24 6.35 -19.60
N GLU A 102 -46.83 5.16 -19.18
CA GLU A 102 -45.55 4.90 -18.51
C GLU A 102 -44.74 3.90 -19.32
N GLU A 103 -43.45 4.17 -19.48
CA GLU A 103 -42.51 3.27 -20.13
C GLU A 103 -41.24 3.12 -19.28
N LEU A 104 -40.57 1.97 -19.42
CA LEU A 104 -39.24 1.78 -18.88
C LEU A 104 -38.22 2.19 -19.93
N ASP A 105 -37.34 3.10 -19.52
CA ASP A 105 -36.15 3.49 -20.26
C ASP A 105 -34.95 2.84 -19.58
N SER A 106 -34.06 2.20 -20.35
CA SER A 106 -32.92 1.46 -19.85
C SER A 106 -31.62 2.01 -20.43
N ASP A 107 -30.61 2.17 -19.60
CA ASP A 107 -29.29 2.65 -20.03
C ASP A 107 -28.18 2.03 -19.17
N THR A 108 -26.95 2.10 -19.65
CA THR A 108 -25.75 1.75 -18.89
C THR A 108 -25.23 2.99 -18.20
N ILE A 109 -25.25 3.00 -16.87
CA ILE A 109 -24.71 4.10 -16.05
C ILE A 109 -23.42 3.69 -15.35
N GLN A 110 -22.58 4.69 -15.02
CA GLN A 110 -21.40 4.48 -14.20
C GLN A 110 -21.62 5.00 -12.78
N LYS A 111 -21.16 4.24 -11.79
CA LYS A 111 -21.23 4.61 -10.37
C LYS A 111 -19.93 4.30 -9.66
N THR A 112 -19.52 5.21 -8.78
CA THR A 112 -18.38 5.01 -7.89
C THR A 112 -18.81 4.26 -6.63
N GLU A 113 -18.14 3.16 -6.36
CA GLU A 113 -18.24 2.40 -5.11
C GLU A 113 -17.05 2.74 -4.20
N ARG A 114 -17.28 2.60 -2.90
CA ARG A 114 -16.30 2.90 -1.85
C ARG A 114 -16.21 1.74 -0.88
N ARG A 115 -15.00 1.48 -0.37
CA ARG A 115 -14.80 0.53 0.73
C ARG A 115 -13.63 0.95 1.61
N ASN A 116 -13.72 0.61 2.89
CA ASN A 116 -12.58 0.72 3.79
C ASN A 116 -11.59 -0.42 3.54
N GLN A 117 -10.31 -0.11 3.63
CA GLN A 117 -9.21 -1.06 3.54
C GLN A 117 -8.07 -0.64 4.46
N VAL A 118 -7.19 -1.58 4.80
CA VAL A 118 -5.96 -1.32 5.55
C VAL A 118 -4.77 -1.43 4.60
N GLY A 119 -3.84 -0.48 4.70
CA GLY A 119 -2.60 -0.47 3.93
C GLY A 119 -1.76 -1.72 4.20
N THR A 120 -1.01 -2.14 3.19
CA THR A 120 -0.09 -3.29 3.24
C THR A 120 1.33 -2.93 2.81
N MET A 121 1.59 -1.66 2.50
CA MET A 121 2.92 -1.18 2.13
C MET A 121 3.84 -1.15 3.35
N VAL A 122 4.88 -1.96 3.32
CA VAL A 122 5.99 -1.84 4.26
C VAL A 122 6.92 -0.74 3.78
N SER A 123 6.82 0.46 4.39
CA SER A 123 7.71 1.58 4.09
C SER A 123 9.06 1.38 4.77
N ARG A 124 9.89 0.52 4.18
CA ARG A 124 11.28 0.30 4.64
C ARG A 124 12.05 1.62 4.58
N ASN A 125 12.84 1.87 5.61
CA ASN A 125 13.69 3.03 5.74
C ASN A 125 15.14 2.64 6.02
N MET A 126 15.79 1.93 5.10
CA MET A 126 17.23 1.66 5.20
C MET A 126 18.04 2.75 4.51
N CYS A 127 19.37 2.74 4.69
CA CYS A 127 20.24 3.76 4.10
C CYS A 127 20.06 3.86 2.56
N ILE A 128 19.80 2.75 1.90
CA ILE A 128 19.53 2.70 0.46
C ILE A 128 18.21 3.39 0.10
N ASP A 129 17.16 3.23 0.90
CA ASP A 129 15.86 3.85 0.67
C ASP A 129 15.93 5.37 0.86
N ILE A 130 16.60 5.81 1.93
CA ILE A 130 16.88 7.23 2.21
C ILE A 130 17.66 7.85 1.04
N LEU A 131 18.66 7.14 0.51
CA LEU A 131 19.45 7.60 -0.63
C LEU A 131 18.57 7.71 -1.89
N ASN A 132 17.78 6.68 -2.19
CA ASN A 132 16.93 6.63 -3.38
C ASN A 132 15.83 7.69 -3.38
N ARG A 133 15.31 8.08 -2.21
CA ARG A 133 14.34 9.18 -2.08
C ARG A 133 14.97 10.58 -2.16
N GLY A 134 16.30 10.69 -2.26
CA GLY A 134 17.00 11.97 -2.29
C GLY A 134 17.07 12.67 -0.93
N GLU A 135 16.81 11.94 0.16
CA GLU A 135 16.79 12.46 1.54
C GLU A 135 18.18 12.41 2.21
N SER A 136 19.19 11.89 1.50
CA SER A 136 20.56 11.80 1.98
C SER A 136 21.11 13.18 2.36
N ARG A 137 21.66 13.25 3.56
CA ARG A 137 22.41 14.39 4.11
C ARG A 137 23.90 14.04 4.29
N GLY A 138 24.43 13.17 3.42
CA GLY A 138 25.82 12.69 3.44
C GLY A 138 26.05 11.46 4.33
N ASN A 139 27.31 11.04 4.46
CA ASN A 139 27.69 9.88 5.28
C ASN A 139 27.62 10.23 6.75
N LYS A 140 26.72 9.57 7.49
CA LYS A 140 26.49 9.79 8.92
C LYS A 140 25.50 8.78 9.47
N GLU A 141 25.14 8.93 10.72
CA GLU A 141 24.08 8.16 11.37
C GLU A 141 22.69 8.59 10.90
N TYR A 142 21.84 7.61 10.63
CA TYR A 142 20.42 7.77 10.35
C TYR A 142 19.62 6.82 11.25
N VAL A 143 18.36 7.17 11.47
CA VAL A 143 17.37 6.23 11.99
C VAL A 143 16.95 5.34 10.83
N VAL A 144 17.21 4.05 10.94
CA VAL A 144 16.88 3.05 9.93
C VAL A 144 15.82 2.09 10.45
N ASP A 145 14.99 1.61 9.53
CA ASP A 145 13.88 0.73 9.83
C ASP A 145 13.71 -0.32 8.71
N PRO A 146 14.08 -1.60 8.94
CA PRO A 146 14.00 -2.60 7.88
C PRO A 146 12.58 -3.00 7.49
N ASP A 147 11.56 -2.74 8.30
CA ASP A 147 10.19 -3.16 8.05
C ASP A 147 9.11 -2.12 8.41
N GLY A 148 9.50 -0.89 8.71
CA GLY A 148 8.59 0.22 8.93
C GLY A 148 7.68 -0.05 10.14
N SER A 149 6.37 -0.09 9.91
CA SER A 149 5.39 -0.43 10.96
C SER A 149 5.33 -1.94 11.29
N GLY A 150 6.26 -2.73 10.76
CA GLY A 150 6.46 -4.14 11.10
C GLY A 150 7.04 -4.37 12.51
N PRO A 151 7.28 -5.64 12.88
CA PRO A 151 7.74 -6.01 14.22
C PRO A 151 9.23 -5.72 14.50
N LEU A 152 10.06 -5.46 13.48
CA LEU A 152 11.47 -5.14 13.70
C LEU A 152 11.62 -3.71 14.23
N PRO A 153 12.50 -3.50 15.21
CA PRO A 153 12.66 -2.18 15.80
C PRO A 153 13.42 -1.24 14.87
N SER A 154 12.91 -0.02 14.74
CA SER A 154 13.68 1.12 14.24
C SER A 154 14.90 1.40 15.13
N ARG A 155 16.08 1.58 14.53
CA ARG A 155 17.36 1.78 15.25
C ARG A 155 18.25 2.76 14.52
N SER A 156 19.14 3.42 15.25
CA SER A 156 20.20 4.22 14.62
C SER A 156 21.33 3.35 14.07
N ALA A 157 21.73 3.61 12.83
CA ALA A 157 22.88 2.99 12.19
C ALA A 157 23.65 4.00 11.33
N TYR A 158 24.96 3.78 11.20
CA TYR A 158 25.77 4.56 10.29
C TYR A 158 25.48 4.19 8.83
N CYS A 159 25.25 5.21 8.00
CA CYS A 159 25.04 5.07 6.58
C CYS A 159 26.24 5.59 5.78
N ASP A 160 26.75 4.75 4.90
CA ASP A 160 27.66 5.15 3.83
C ASP A 160 26.83 5.49 2.57
N MET A 161 26.46 6.76 2.46
CA MET A 161 25.63 7.28 1.37
C MET A 161 26.43 7.47 0.08
N THR A 162 27.69 7.89 0.17
CA THR A 162 28.57 8.06 -1.00
C THR A 162 28.95 6.72 -1.64
N GLY A 163 29.02 5.65 -0.85
CA GLY A 163 29.30 4.30 -1.31
C GLY A 163 28.08 3.54 -1.86
N GLY A 164 26.91 4.20 -1.93
CA GLY A 164 25.69 3.63 -2.49
C GLY A 164 24.63 3.21 -1.47
N GLY A 165 24.55 3.89 -0.32
CA GLY A 165 23.44 3.71 0.63
C GLY A 165 23.60 2.47 1.51
N TRP A 166 24.83 2.15 1.93
CA TRP A 166 25.09 0.98 2.78
C TRP A 166 24.78 1.27 4.25
N THR A 167 24.07 0.36 4.89
CA THR A 167 23.77 0.40 6.32
C THR A 167 24.79 -0.44 7.09
N LEU A 168 25.46 0.14 8.09
CA LEU A 168 26.32 -0.62 8.98
C LEU A 168 25.48 -1.60 9.81
N TYR A 169 25.67 -2.89 9.59
CA TYR A 169 24.88 -3.93 10.24
C TYR A 169 25.58 -4.48 11.49
N ASP A 170 26.85 -4.88 11.36
CA ASP A 170 27.69 -5.35 12.44
C ASP A 170 29.07 -4.67 12.41
N ALA A 171 29.61 -4.30 13.57
CA ALA A 171 30.94 -3.72 13.72
C ALA A 171 31.78 -4.51 14.74
N PHE A 172 32.99 -4.91 14.35
CA PHE A 172 33.84 -5.82 15.12
C PHE A 172 34.94 -5.09 15.93
N GLY A 173 35.54 -4.05 15.36
CA GLY A 173 36.44 -3.15 16.08
C GLY A 173 35.73 -2.23 17.09
N THR A 174 36.52 -1.54 17.89
CA THR A 174 36.08 -0.36 18.67
C THR A 174 36.10 0.91 17.83
N LYS A 175 36.70 0.88 16.63
CA LYS A 175 36.64 1.91 15.60
C LYS A 175 36.19 1.34 14.26
N LEU A 176 35.69 2.20 13.37
CA LEU A 176 35.29 1.83 12.02
C LEU A 176 36.30 2.32 10.99
N VAL A 177 36.79 1.44 10.11
CA VAL A 177 37.76 1.84 9.07
C VAL A 177 37.19 2.94 8.16
N ALA A 178 35.92 2.84 7.79
CA ALA A 178 35.28 3.76 6.86
C ALA A 178 35.24 5.22 7.34
N THR A 179 35.35 5.46 8.66
CA THR A 179 35.14 6.79 9.25
C THR A 179 36.22 7.23 10.23
N GLY A 180 37.00 6.30 10.77
CA GLY A 180 37.87 6.56 11.92
C GLY A 180 37.12 6.72 13.25
N SER A 181 35.79 6.66 13.25
CA SER A 181 34.96 6.93 14.43
C SER A 181 35.05 5.79 15.44
N ALA A 182 35.12 6.15 16.72
CA ALA A 182 34.98 5.19 17.80
C ALA A 182 33.51 4.79 18.01
N ASN A 183 33.27 3.52 18.31
CA ASN A 183 31.97 2.93 18.64
C ASN A 183 30.85 3.29 17.63
N PRO A 184 31.01 2.97 16.33
CA PRO A 184 30.01 3.30 15.33
C PRO A 184 28.65 2.65 15.66
N LEU A 185 27.55 3.38 15.43
CA LEU A 185 26.22 2.81 15.57
C LEU A 185 25.98 1.81 14.43
N ALA A 186 25.80 0.55 14.79
CA ALA A 186 25.47 -0.53 13.88
C ALA A 186 24.05 -1.02 14.19
N TYR A 187 23.30 -1.39 13.15
CA TYR A 187 21.89 -1.78 13.29
C TYR A 187 21.72 -3.01 14.22
N ASN A 188 22.54 -4.05 14.03
CA ASN A 188 22.45 -5.29 14.80
C ASN A 188 23.34 -5.25 16.04
N TYR A 189 24.67 -5.15 15.86
CA TYR A 189 25.60 -5.15 17.00
C TYR A 189 26.92 -4.42 16.72
N ARG A 190 27.53 -3.84 17.75
CA ARG A 190 28.81 -3.12 17.66
C ARG A 190 29.79 -3.58 18.73
N GLY A 191 31.10 -3.40 18.46
CA GLY A 191 32.16 -3.82 19.38
C GLY A 191 32.23 -5.35 19.52
N ILE A 192 32.05 -6.08 18.42
CA ILE A 192 32.14 -7.55 18.41
C ILE A 192 33.61 -7.95 18.44
N ASN A 193 34.15 -8.19 19.64
CA ASN A 193 35.58 -8.41 19.87
C ASN A 193 35.90 -9.57 20.85
N SER A 194 34.88 -10.33 21.23
CA SER A 194 34.96 -11.50 22.13
C SER A 194 33.90 -12.54 21.74
N THR A 195 34.06 -13.77 22.23
CA THR A 195 33.07 -14.85 22.05
C THR A 195 31.71 -14.50 22.65
N GLU A 196 31.68 -13.77 23.77
CA GLU A 196 30.43 -13.26 24.35
C GLU A 196 29.72 -12.30 23.39
N THR A 197 30.44 -11.32 22.86
CA THR A 197 29.87 -10.35 21.91
C THR A 197 29.48 -11.00 20.57
N LEU A 198 30.18 -12.04 20.12
CA LEU A 198 29.79 -12.83 18.95
C LEU A 198 28.42 -13.50 19.17
N ASN A 199 28.25 -14.17 20.31
CA ASN A 199 26.98 -14.81 20.66
C ASN A 199 25.85 -13.78 20.73
N ARG A 200 26.09 -12.61 21.37
CA ARG A 200 25.11 -11.52 21.46
C ARG A 200 24.76 -10.91 20.09
N ALA A 201 25.71 -10.89 19.17
CA ALA A 201 25.51 -10.46 17.79
C ALA A 201 24.87 -11.54 16.89
N GLY A 202 24.59 -12.75 17.43
CA GLY A 202 23.97 -13.85 16.71
C GLY A 202 24.93 -14.69 15.85
N TYR A 203 26.24 -14.60 16.11
CA TYR A 203 27.24 -15.44 15.45
C TYR A 203 27.44 -16.75 16.22
N SER A 204 27.37 -17.86 15.48
CA SER A 204 28.01 -19.12 15.87
C SER A 204 29.47 -19.12 15.41
N TYR A 205 30.33 -19.86 16.09
CA TYR A 205 31.77 -19.85 15.79
C TYR A 205 32.43 -21.19 16.10
N SER A 206 33.56 -21.42 15.42
CA SER A 206 34.56 -22.42 15.74
C SER A 206 35.91 -21.73 15.70
N LEU A 207 36.46 -21.38 16.86
CA LEU A 207 37.73 -20.66 16.98
C LEU A 207 38.38 -21.02 18.32
N THR A 208 39.71 -20.95 18.39
CA THR A 208 40.47 -21.08 19.65
C THR A 208 40.96 -19.72 20.15
N HIS A 209 41.05 -18.73 19.25
CA HIS A 209 41.60 -17.42 19.54
C HIS A 209 40.75 -16.29 18.95
N ILE A 210 40.63 -15.22 19.74
CA ILE A 210 40.06 -13.93 19.37
C ILE A 210 40.92 -12.83 19.97
N ASN A 211 41.31 -11.84 19.17
CA ASN A 211 42.11 -10.68 19.58
C ASN A 211 43.27 -11.01 20.53
N THR A 212 44.21 -11.83 20.08
CA THR A 212 45.33 -12.26 20.92
C THR A 212 46.37 -11.15 21.09
N THR A 213 47.20 -11.26 22.12
CA THR A 213 48.34 -10.35 22.32
C THR A 213 49.57 -10.74 21.48
N GLU A 214 49.54 -11.90 20.81
CA GLU A 214 50.64 -12.40 19.99
C GLU A 214 50.77 -11.62 18.67
N TYR A 215 49.67 -11.04 18.19
CA TYR A 215 49.62 -10.24 16.97
C TYR A 215 49.08 -8.86 17.29
N ASN A 216 49.62 -7.82 16.64
CA ASN A 216 49.12 -6.46 16.83
C ASN A 216 47.72 -6.32 16.22
N VAL A 217 46.72 -6.22 17.09
CA VAL A 217 45.34 -5.92 16.71
C VAL A 217 45.10 -4.42 16.81
N SER A 218 44.70 -3.82 15.69
CA SER A 218 44.26 -2.43 15.67
C SER A 218 42.82 -2.33 16.18
N ASP A 219 42.46 -1.19 16.79
CA ASP A 219 41.09 -0.86 17.21
C ASP A 219 40.01 -1.03 16.12
N TYR A 220 40.40 -1.07 14.85
CA TYR A 220 39.50 -1.22 13.71
C TYR A 220 39.02 -2.66 13.45
N TYR A 221 39.80 -3.66 13.88
CA TYR A 221 39.56 -5.03 13.44
C TYR A 221 39.36 -5.96 14.63
N MET A 222 38.52 -6.98 14.42
CA MET A 222 38.60 -8.21 15.21
C MET A 222 39.42 -9.23 14.45
N GLN A 223 40.35 -9.83 15.18
CA GLN A 223 41.14 -10.97 14.75
C GLN A 223 40.52 -12.26 15.30
N PHE A 224 40.42 -13.31 14.50
CA PHE A 224 40.15 -14.66 15.00
C PHE A 224 40.86 -15.75 14.20
N PHE A 225 41.11 -16.89 14.85
CA PHE A 225 41.65 -18.10 14.23
C PHE A 225 41.44 -19.37 15.07
N TYR A 226 41.69 -20.52 14.46
CA TYR A 226 41.74 -21.83 15.10
C TYR A 226 43.15 -22.43 15.03
N THR A 227 43.62 -23.01 16.14
CA THR A 227 44.97 -23.59 16.23
C THR A 227 45.00 -25.01 15.64
N ASN A 228 46.01 -25.28 14.81
CA ASN A 228 46.27 -26.57 14.12
C ASN A 228 45.30 -26.88 12.98
N THR A 229 44.20 -27.57 13.27
CA THR A 229 43.07 -27.91 12.37
C THR A 229 41.86 -28.31 13.24
N PRO A 230 40.61 -28.12 12.79
CA PRO A 230 40.15 -27.56 11.52
C PRO A 230 40.33 -26.04 11.42
N TYR A 231 40.07 -25.47 10.24
CA TYR A 231 39.99 -24.03 10.04
C TYR A 231 38.85 -23.39 10.84
N GLY A 232 39.14 -22.24 11.43
CA GLY A 232 38.21 -21.46 12.21
C GLY A 232 37.18 -20.70 11.39
N TYR A 233 36.03 -20.44 11.97
CA TYR A 233 35.03 -19.60 11.34
C TYR A 233 34.16 -18.88 12.37
N ILE A 234 33.54 -17.80 11.90
CA ILE A 234 32.33 -17.25 12.49
C ILE A 234 31.24 -17.23 11.42
N GLN A 235 30.00 -17.48 11.81
CA GLN A 235 28.88 -17.48 10.86
C GLN A 235 27.55 -17.11 11.52
N LYS A 236 26.65 -16.51 10.74
CA LYS A 236 25.27 -16.22 11.14
C LYS A 236 24.33 -16.31 9.94
N THR A 237 23.05 -16.41 10.22
CA THR A 237 22.00 -16.21 9.21
C THR A 237 21.65 -14.72 9.17
N LEU A 238 21.77 -14.12 7.99
CA LEU A 238 21.32 -12.75 7.77
C LEU A 238 19.79 -12.72 7.60
N PRO A 239 19.13 -11.61 7.98
CA PRO A 239 17.70 -11.48 7.79
C PRO A 239 17.28 -11.58 6.32
N SER A 240 16.07 -12.06 6.07
CA SER A 240 15.53 -12.26 4.71
C SER A 240 15.30 -10.96 3.95
N TRP A 241 15.21 -9.81 4.63
CA TRP A 241 15.05 -8.50 4.02
C TRP A 241 16.35 -7.91 3.46
N VAL A 242 17.51 -8.54 3.72
CA VAL A 242 18.80 -8.11 3.15
C VAL A 242 18.83 -8.50 1.68
N ASP A 243 19.24 -7.58 0.81
CA ASP A 243 19.38 -7.80 -0.63
C ASP A 243 20.84 -7.68 -1.12
N GLY A 244 21.71 -7.11 -0.29
CA GLY A 244 23.12 -6.96 -0.59
C GLY A 244 23.96 -6.95 0.68
N VAL A 245 25.13 -7.58 0.60
CA VAL A 245 26.08 -7.65 1.72
C VAL A 245 27.43 -7.12 1.28
N ARG A 246 28.02 -6.26 2.10
CA ARG A 246 29.40 -5.81 1.94
C ARG A 246 30.17 -6.12 3.22
N VAL A 247 31.21 -6.94 3.11
CA VAL A 247 32.12 -7.26 4.21
C VAL A 247 33.40 -6.45 4.06
N SER A 248 33.74 -5.67 5.08
CA SER A 248 35.02 -4.97 5.19
C SER A 248 36.00 -5.80 5.99
N THR A 249 37.14 -6.10 5.38
CA THR A 249 38.13 -7.04 5.91
C THR A 249 39.54 -6.67 5.45
N THR A 250 40.54 -7.21 6.13
CA THR A 250 41.94 -7.12 5.72
C THR A 250 42.66 -8.45 5.96
N ASN A 251 43.88 -8.58 5.47
CA ASN A 251 44.79 -9.69 5.69
C ASN A 251 46.09 -9.17 6.31
N GLN A 252 45.96 -8.44 7.42
CA GLN A 252 46.92 -7.41 7.79
C GLN A 252 48.34 -7.91 8.08
N TRP A 253 48.53 -9.15 8.57
CA TRP A 253 49.83 -9.57 9.14
C TRP A 253 50.25 -11.03 8.94
N TYR A 254 49.46 -11.89 8.29
CA TYR A 254 49.81 -13.33 8.20
C TYR A 254 49.39 -13.95 6.86
N GLY A 255 50.29 -14.78 6.30
CA GLY A 255 50.09 -15.44 5.01
C GLY A 255 48.99 -16.49 5.09
N GLY A 256 47.83 -16.18 4.50
CA GLY A 256 46.67 -17.06 4.43
C GLY A 256 45.63 -16.50 3.48
N VAL A 257 44.54 -17.23 3.28
CA VAL A 257 43.42 -16.82 2.45
C VAL A 257 42.16 -16.80 3.31
N SER A 258 41.60 -15.61 3.52
CA SER A 258 40.29 -15.51 4.15
C SER A 258 39.20 -15.81 3.12
N HIS A 259 38.19 -16.56 3.52
CA HIS A 259 37.06 -16.90 2.67
C HIS A 259 35.79 -16.30 3.28
N THR A 260 35.05 -15.55 2.46
CA THR A 260 33.78 -14.96 2.87
C THR A 260 32.69 -15.54 2.01
N THR A 261 31.72 -16.18 2.62
CA THR A 261 30.57 -16.78 1.95
C THR A 261 29.30 -16.04 2.36
N VAL A 262 28.46 -15.69 1.40
CA VAL A 262 27.09 -15.20 1.63
C VAL A 262 26.14 -16.02 0.78
N GLY A 263 25.21 -16.72 1.43
CA GLY A 263 24.33 -17.67 0.75
C GLY A 263 25.15 -18.81 0.15
N GLY A 264 25.19 -18.90 -1.18
CA GLY A 264 26.02 -19.88 -1.92
C GLY A 264 27.32 -19.33 -2.51
N ASN A 265 27.54 -18.01 -2.44
CA ASN A 265 28.66 -17.35 -3.14
C ASN A 265 29.84 -17.15 -2.19
N THR A 266 31.04 -17.57 -2.61
CA THR A 266 32.27 -17.43 -1.81
C THR A 266 33.30 -16.58 -2.54
N ILE A 267 33.85 -15.59 -1.83
CA ILE A 267 34.99 -14.80 -2.29
C ILE A 267 36.22 -15.14 -1.43
N SER A 268 37.27 -15.61 -2.08
CA SER A 268 38.59 -15.77 -1.48
C SER A 268 39.35 -14.44 -1.50
N ASN A 269 39.93 -14.07 -0.37
CA ASN A 269 40.74 -12.86 -0.22
C ASN A 269 42.20 -13.24 0.13
N PRO A 270 43.04 -13.50 -0.87
CA PRO A 270 44.46 -13.75 -0.68
C PRO A 270 45.25 -12.43 -0.54
N GLY A 271 46.48 -12.54 -0.01
CA GLY A 271 47.49 -11.48 -0.03
C GLY A 271 47.91 -10.99 1.35
N TYR A 272 48.53 -9.81 1.40
CA TYR A 272 49.05 -9.18 2.62
C TYR A 272 48.68 -7.69 2.68
N ALA A 273 48.25 -7.22 3.86
CA ALA A 273 48.10 -5.82 4.24
C ALA A 273 47.23 -4.89 3.35
N GLN A 274 46.21 -5.40 2.65
CA GLN A 274 45.25 -4.54 1.96
C GLN A 274 43.85 -4.67 2.55
N HIS A 275 43.29 -3.54 2.99
CA HIS A 275 41.88 -3.42 3.32
C HIS A 275 41.04 -3.60 2.04
N LYS A 276 40.00 -4.44 2.12
CA LYS A 276 39.12 -4.74 0.99
C LYS A 276 37.66 -4.74 1.42
N TYR A 277 36.81 -4.37 0.47
CA TYR A 277 35.37 -4.56 0.54
C TYR A 277 34.98 -5.74 -0.36
N LEU A 278 34.35 -6.76 0.23
CA LEU A 278 33.84 -7.93 -0.48
C LEU A 278 32.33 -7.76 -0.65
N TYR A 279 31.86 -7.76 -1.89
CA TYR A 279 30.46 -7.48 -2.23
C TYR A 279 29.75 -8.75 -2.65
N PHE A 280 28.53 -8.93 -2.15
CA PHE A 280 27.65 -10.04 -2.46
C PHE A 280 26.25 -9.52 -2.78
N SER A 281 25.62 -10.09 -3.80
CA SER A 281 24.19 -9.95 -4.04
C SER A 281 23.42 -11.03 -3.25
N GLY A 282 22.30 -10.62 -2.67
CA GLY A 282 21.41 -11.48 -1.88
C GLY A 282 21.78 -11.61 -0.40
N THR A 283 21.06 -12.49 0.27
CA THR A 283 21.16 -12.81 1.70
C THR A 283 21.36 -14.32 1.91
N GLY A 284 21.31 -14.75 3.17
CA GLY A 284 21.43 -16.14 3.57
C GLY A 284 22.46 -16.30 4.68
N HIS A 285 23.21 -17.40 4.64
CA HIS A 285 24.27 -17.65 5.62
C HIS A 285 25.51 -16.82 5.27
N LEU A 286 25.88 -15.93 6.19
CA LEU A 286 27.18 -15.27 6.19
C LEU A 286 28.17 -16.16 6.94
N LYS A 287 29.25 -16.58 6.28
CA LYS A 287 30.36 -17.32 6.90
C LYS A 287 31.68 -16.66 6.59
N LEU A 288 32.43 -16.33 7.63
CA LEU A 288 33.81 -15.85 7.55
C LEU A 288 34.71 -17.00 8.00
N LEU A 289 35.44 -17.59 7.06
CA LEU A 289 36.32 -18.75 7.28
C LEU A 289 37.78 -18.32 7.11
N GLU A 290 38.62 -18.66 8.08
CA GLU A 290 40.05 -18.42 8.02
C GLU A 290 40.82 -19.61 7.44
N THR A 291 42.00 -19.37 6.86
CA THR A 291 43.00 -20.43 6.60
C THR A 291 44.39 -20.00 7.12
N GLY A 292 44.39 -19.26 8.21
CA GLY A 292 45.49 -18.61 8.90
C GLY A 292 44.90 -17.70 9.97
N ILE A 293 44.67 -16.43 9.62
CA ILE A 293 44.07 -15.45 10.53
C ILE A 293 43.08 -14.59 9.73
N TYR A 294 41.86 -14.44 10.24
CA TYR A 294 40.87 -13.54 9.64
C TYR A 294 40.82 -12.23 10.43
N TRP A 295 40.84 -11.12 9.71
CA TRP A 295 40.68 -9.78 10.24
C TRP A 295 39.43 -9.14 9.64
N VAL A 296 38.40 -8.93 10.46
CA VAL A 296 37.14 -8.34 10.02
C VAL A 296 36.94 -6.98 10.70
N ASP A 297 36.54 -5.97 9.93
CA ASP A 297 36.15 -4.65 10.47
C ASP A 297 34.64 -4.58 10.65
N SER A 298 33.89 -4.84 9.58
CA SER A 298 32.44 -4.61 9.59
C SER A 298 31.67 -5.41 8.53
N VAL A 299 30.38 -5.59 8.78
CA VAL A 299 29.40 -6.11 7.81
C VAL A 299 28.38 -5.01 7.56
N TRP A 300 28.10 -4.76 6.30
CA TRP A 300 27.15 -3.77 5.82
C TRP A 300 26.07 -4.45 5.00
N VAL A 301 24.85 -3.91 5.07
CA VAL A 301 23.70 -4.43 4.35
C VAL A 301 22.96 -3.31 3.63
N LYS A 302 22.23 -3.71 2.59
CA LYS A 302 21.15 -2.95 1.99
C LYS A 302 20.01 -3.90 1.62
#